data_AF-A0A944GPG9-F1
#
_entry.id   AF-A0A944GPG9-F1
#
_cell.length_a   1.000
_cell.length_b   1.000
_cell.length_c   1.000
_cell.angle_alpha   90.00
_cell.angle_beta   90.00
_cell.angle_gamma   90.00
#
_symmetry.space_group_name_H-M   'P 1'
#
loop_
_entity.id
_entity.type
_entity.pdbx_description
1 polymer ?
#
loop_
_entity_poly.entity_id
_entity_poly.type
_entity_poly.pdbx_seq_one_letter_code
_entity_poly.pdbx_strand_id
1 'polypeptide(L)'
;NPSEFRKTCRFSEIYPKIDRIECKEDKGEIFMAKRFDISELYDKLKASMGNYVIAFDTCCLSDINSNFGSKAGDAVIAECMRRIDATTDDTMMMFRVGGDEFAVVTQYTDSDSACDFAKRVLSHNGETIDADGYELEVSMRAGVSKLDNTTKNYNLLFEKINNIISDDPEKLKID
;
A
#
# COMPACT_ATOMS: atom_id res chain seq x y z
N ASN A 1 -2.30 5.49 -16.59
CA ASN A 1 -1.16 5.65 -15.64
C ASN A 1 -1.73 6.21 -14.33
N PRO A 2 -1.00 6.11 -13.20
CA PRO A 2 -1.47 6.62 -11.91
C PRO A 2 -1.88 8.11 -11.91
N SER A 3 -1.21 8.95 -12.69
CA SER A 3 -1.51 10.38 -12.76
C SER A 3 -2.79 10.72 -13.54
N GLU A 4 -3.15 9.95 -14.57
CA GLU A 4 -4.42 10.04 -15.31
C GLU A 4 -5.59 9.46 -14.50
N PHE A 5 -5.34 8.51 -13.59
CA PHE A 5 -6.35 8.00 -12.67
C PHE A 5 -6.84 9.07 -11.68
N ARG A 6 -5.91 9.87 -11.11
CA ARG A 6 -6.25 11.03 -10.25
C ARG A 6 -7.26 11.98 -10.90
N LYS A 7 -7.32 12.02 -12.23
CA LYS A 7 -8.20 12.90 -13.00
C LYS A 7 -9.55 12.26 -13.37
N THR A 8 -9.64 10.94 -13.43
CA THR A 8 -10.77 10.23 -14.05
C THR A 8 -11.54 9.30 -13.11
N CYS A 9 -10.95 8.90 -11.97
CA CYS A 9 -11.56 8.02 -10.95
C CYS A 9 -12.24 6.76 -11.52
N ARG A 10 -11.71 6.16 -12.61
CA ARG A 10 -12.13 4.83 -13.08
C ARG A 10 -10.96 4.05 -13.67
N PHE A 11 -10.62 2.91 -13.07
CA PHE A 11 -10.02 1.78 -13.78
C PHE A 11 -10.37 0.44 -13.11
N SER A 12 -10.33 -0.62 -13.91
CA SER A 12 -11.01 -1.92 -13.79
C SER A 12 -10.50 -2.88 -12.71
N GLU A 13 -11.44 -3.72 -12.25
CA GLU A 13 -11.38 -5.07 -11.66
C GLU A 13 -10.59 -5.33 -10.36
N ILE A 14 -9.68 -4.47 -9.88
CA ILE A 14 -8.96 -4.69 -8.59
C ILE A 14 -8.68 -3.39 -7.81
N TYR A 15 -9.58 -2.39 -7.84
CA TYR A 15 -9.36 -1.14 -7.10
C TYR A 15 -10.62 -0.69 -6.34
N PRO A 16 -10.58 -0.58 -5.00
CA PRO A 16 -11.64 0.13 -4.28
C PRO A 16 -11.62 1.61 -4.65
N LYS A 17 -12.81 2.20 -4.85
CA LYS A 17 -12.96 3.62 -5.19
C LYS A 17 -12.45 4.47 -4.02
N ILE A 18 -11.55 5.41 -4.29
CA ILE A 18 -11.02 6.32 -3.27
C ILE A 18 -11.94 7.54 -3.19
N ASP A 19 -12.71 7.64 -2.10
CA ASP A 19 -13.48 8.83 -1.76
C ASP A 19 -12.66 9.67 -0.77
N ARG A 20 -12.23 10.86 -1.20
CA ARG A 20 -11.65 11.85 -0.28
C ARG A 20 -12.79 12.51 0.48
N ILE A 21 -12.86 12.31 1.80
CA ILE A 21 -13.83 13.01 2.64
C ILE A 21 -13.07 13.95 3.56
N GLU A 22 -13.43 15.24 3.51
CA GLU A 22 -13.00 16.21 4.51
C GLU A 22 -13.65 15.85 5.84
N CYS A 23 -12.84 15.40 6.80
CA CYS A 23 -13.29 15.17 8.17
C CYS A 23 -12.84 16.36 9.01
N LYS A 24 -13.82 17.11 9.54
CA LYS A 24 -13.58 18.13 10.56
C LYS A 24 -13.80 17.49 11.92
N GLU A 25 -12.79 17.51 12.79
CA GLU A 25 -13.01 17.24 14.21
C GLU A 25 -13.40 18.52 14.96
N ASP A 26 -14.01 18.33 16.14
CA ASP A 26 -14.52 19.37 17.06
C ASP A 26 -13.45 20.39 17.52
N LYS A 27 -12.18 20.20 17.19
CA LYS A 27 -11.07 21.12 17.52
C LYS A 27 -10.56 21.97 16.35
N GLY A 28 -11.24 21.95 15.20
CA GLY A 28 -10.93 22.85 14.07
C GLY A 28 -9.72 22.45 13.23
N GLU A 29 -9.12 21.28 13.47
CA GLU A 29 -8.15 20.68 12.56
C GLU A 29 -8.91 19.92 11.46
N ILE A 30 -8.62 20.27 10.20
CA ILE A 30 -9.14 19.57 9.02
C ILE A 30 -8.18 18.41 8.77
N PHE A 31 -8.62 17.19 9.03
CA PHE A 31 -7.90 16.00 8.60
C PHE A 31 -8.55 15.45 7.33
N MET A 32 -7.72 15.20 6.32
CA MET A 32 -8.16 14.50 5.12
C MET A 32 -8.24 13.01 5.42
N ALA A 33 -9.43 12.49 5.73
CA ALA A 33 -9.64 11.06 5.84
C ALA A 33 -9.79 10.47 4.43
N LYS A 34 -8.88 9.57 4.04
CA LYS A 34 -9.08 8.74 2.85
C LYS A 34 -10.17 7.72 3.22
N ARG A 35 -11.34 7.73 2.57
CA ARG A 35 -12.33 6.64 2.68
C ARG A 35 -12.24 5.78 1.42
N PHE A 36 -12.18 4.47 1.64
CA PHE A 36 -12.13 3.48 0.58
C PHE A 36 -13.50 2.84 0.45
N ASP A 37 -14.07 2.87 -0.75
CA ASP A 37 -15.25 2.08 -1.07
C ASP A 37 -14.82 0.62 -1.23
N ILE A 38 -14.81 -0.09 -0.11
CA ILE A 38 -14.49 -1.51 -0.03
C ILE A 38 -15.74 -2.38 -0.13
N SER A 39 -16.87 -1.85 -0.62
CA SER A 39 -18.14 -2.60 -0.63
C SER A 39 -18.02 -3.92 -1.39
N GLU A 40 -17.27 -3.95 -2.50
CA GLU A 40 -17.01 -5.16 -3.29
C GLU A 40 -15.96 -6.10 -2.65
N LEU A 41 -15.21 -5.60 -1.67
CA LEU A 41 -14.13 -6.32 -0.99
C LEU A 41 -14.53 -6.78 0.41
N TYR A 42 -15.62 -6.24 0.96
CA TYR A 42 -16.04 -6.47 2.33
C TYR A 42 -16.26 -7.96 2.61
N ASP A 43 -16.94 -8.68 1.70
CA ASP A 43 -17.17 -10.11 1.86
C ASP A 43 -15.87 -10.92 1.79
N LYS A 44 -14.93 -10.53 0.92
CA LYS A 44 -13.63 -11.20 0.80
C LYS A 44 -12.73 -10.94 2.00
N LEU A 45 -12.73 -9.72 2.52
CA LEU A 45 -12.03 -9.34 3.75
C LEU A 45 -12.61 -10.08 4.96
N LYS A 46 -13.95 -10.17 5.05
CA LYS A 46 -14.63 -10.93 6.09
C LYS A 46 -14.32 -12.42 6.02
N ALA A 47 -14.15 -12.97 4.81
CA ALA A 47 -13.72 -14.36 4.63
C ALA A 47 -12.26 -14.58 5.02
N SER A 48 -11.43 -13.53 5.05
CA SER A 48 -10.01 -13.57 5.39
C SER A 48 -9.73 -13.25 6.87
N MET A 49 -10.77 -13.21 7.71
CA MET A 49 -10.63 -12.91 9.13
C MET A 49 -9.76 -13.96 9.83
N GLY A 50 -8.80 -13.48 10.63
CA GLY A 50 -7.79 -14.33 11.27
C GLY A 50 -6.50 -14.47 10.46
N ASN A 51 -6.50 -14.06 9.18
CA ASN A 51 -5.30 -14.03 8.36
C ASN A 51 -4.51 -12.74 8.56
N TYR A 52 -3.34 -12.64 7.94
CA TYR A 52 -2.50 -11.43 7.98
C TYR A 52 -2.65 -10.57 6.73
N VAL A 53 -2.57 -9.26 6.93
CA VAL A 53 -2.45 -8.24 5.87
C VAL A 53 -1.06 -7.64 5.93
N ILE A 54 -0.50 -7.41 4.75
CA ILE A 54 0.80 -6.78 4.58
C ILE A 54 0.56 -5.47 3.84
N ALA A 55 0.99 -4.36 4.39
CA ALA A 55 0.94 -3.09 3.68
C ALA A 55 2.33 -2.64 3.28
N PHE A 56 2.39 -1.97 2.14
CA PHE A 56 3.61 -1.42 1.57
C PHE A 56 3.44 0.07 1.33
N ASP A 57 4.52 0.82 1.50
CA ASP A 57 4.59 2.24 1.20
C ASP A 57 5.88 2.53 0.40
N THR A 58 5.78 3.37 -0.62
CA THR A 58 6.92 3.69 -1.48
C THR A 58 7.81 4.75 -0.83
N CYS A 59 9.11 4.50 -0.76
CA CYS A 59 10.06 5.47 -0.21
C CYS A 59 10.29 6.65 -1.18
N CYS A 60 10.40 7.87 -0.63
CA CYS A 60 10.87 9.07 -1.34
C CYS A 60 10.09 9.46 -2.61
N LEU A 61 8.85 8.99 -2.80
CA LEU A 61 8.11 9.25 -4.05
C LEU A 61 7.89 10.75 -4.31
N SER A 62 7.66 11.55 -3.27
CA SER A 62 7.51 13.00 -3.39
C SER A 62 8.78 13.67 -3.93
N ASP A 63 9.96 13.23 -3.48
CA ASP A 63 11.25 13.75 -3.95
C ASP A 63 11.51 13.34 -5.39
N ILE A 64 11.22 12.09 -5.73
CA ILE A 64 11.31 11.57 -7.11
C ILE A 64 10.43 12.40 -8.04
N ASN A 65 9.17 12.63 -7.67
CA ASN A 65 8.25 13.45 -8.45
C ASN A 65 8.74 14.89 -8.62
N SER A 66 9.35 15.46 -7.59
CA SER A 66 9.83 16.85 -7.60
C SER A 66 11.07 17.00 -8.49
N ASN A 67 11.95 16.00 -8.50
CA ASN A 67 13.23 16.07 -9.19
C ASN A 67 13.16 15.54 -10.64
N PHE A 68 12.35 14.51 -10.88
CA PHE A 68 12.29 13.78 -12.16
C PHE A 68 10.90 13.80 -12.83
N GLY A 69 9.92 14.43 -12.17
CA GLY A 69 8.57 14.62 -12.70
C GLY A 69 7.62 13.45 -12.42
N SER A 70 6.32 13.70 -12.63
CA SER A 70 5.26 12.74 -12.28
C SER A 70 5.29 11.45 -13.09
N LYS A 71 5.87 11.45 -14.30
CA LYS A 71 6.06 10.24 -15.09
C LYS A 71 7.07 9.29 -14.46
N ALA A 72 8.14 9.82 -13.90
CA ALA A 72 9.13 9.04 -13.16
C ALA A 72 8.51 8.42 -11.91
N GLY A 73 7.74 9.18 -11.13
CA GLY A 73 7.02 8.62 -9.99
C GLY A 73 5.97 7.58 -10.38
N ASP A 74 5.26 7.77 -11.49
CA ASP A 74 4.33 6.78 -12.04
C ASP A 74 5.06 5.47 -12.40
N ALA A 75 6.30 5.53 -12.90
CA ALA A 75 7.13 4.37 -13.21
C ALA A 75 7.59 3.64 -11.93
N VAL A 76 8.02 4.39 -10.91
CA VAL A 76 8.38 3.83 -9.59
C VAL A 76 7.20 3.11 -8.96
N ILE A 77 6.01 3.71 -8.98
CA ILE A 77 4.78 3.07 -8.50
C ILE A 77 4.48 1.77 -9.26
N ALA A 78 4.64 1.77 -10.58
CA ALA A 78 4.40 0.58 -11.39
C ALA A 78 5.40 -0.54 -11.05
N GLU A 79 6.65 -0.20 -10.78
CA GLU A 79 7.66 -1.16 -10.35
C GLU A 79 7.36 -1.73 -8.95
N CYS A 80 6.95 -0.89 -7.99
CA CYS A 80 6.50 -1.36 -6.68
C CYS A 80 5.38 -2.41 -6.81
N MET A 81 4.37 -2.11 -7.62
CA MET A 81 3.27 -3.04 -7.90
C MET A 81 3.78 -4.35 -8.50
N ARG A 82 4.69 -4.27 -9.49
CA ARG A 82 5.26 -5.45 -10.14
C ARG A 82 6.01 -6.35 -9.16
N ARG A 83 6.78 -5.77 -8.24
CA ARG A 83 7.55 -6.51 -7.22
C ARG A 83 6.64 -7.21 -6.22
N ILE A 84 5.56 -6.54 -5.80
CA ILE A 84 4.55 -7.14 -4.92
C ILE A 84 3.83 -8.29 -5.65
N ASP A 85 3.32 -8.01 -6.85
CA ASP A 85 2.54 -8.96 -7.67
C ASP A 85 3.33 -10.25 -7.98
N ALA A 86 4.63 -10.12 -8.29
CA ALA A 86 5.52 -11.25 -8.52
C ALA A 86 5.68 -12.19 -7.31
N THR A 87 5.33 -11.73 -6.10
CA THR A 87 5.36 -12.54 -4.87
C THR A 87 3.97 -13.07 -4.49
N THR A 88 2.90 -12.50 -5.04
CA THR A 88 1.52 -12.95 -4.79
C THR A 88 1.18 -14.23 -5.54
N ASP A 89 0.18 -14.94 -5.04
CA ASP A 89 -0.46 -16.07 -5.72
C ASP A 89 -1.97 -15.80 -5.91
N ASP A 90 -2.65 -16.69 -6.65
CA ASP A 90 -4.07 -16.56 -7.00
C ASP A 90 -5.03 -16.54 -5.79
N THR A 91 -4.54 -16.88 -4.58
CA THR A 91 -5.34 -16.88 -3.36
C THR A 91 -5.23 -15.57 -2.58
N MET A 92 -4.27 -14.72 -2.94
CA MET A 92 -4.03 -13.42 -2.32
C MET A 92 -4.72 -12.31 -3.11
N MET A 93 -4.92 -11.18 -2.43
CA MET A 93 -5.48 -10.00 -3.08
C MET A 93 -4.60 -8.79 -2.78
N MET A 94 -4.05 -8.20 -3.83
CA MET A 94 -3.34 -6.92 -3.76
C MET A 94 -4.30 -5.76 -4.04
N PHE A 95 -4.17 -4.69 -3.27
CA PHE A 95 -4.91 -3.45 -3.40
C PHE A 95 -3.95 -2.28 -3.44
N ARG A 96 -4.25 -1.30 -4.30
CA ARG A 96 -3.68 0.03 -4.16
C ARG A 96 -4.64 0.88 -3.35
N VAL A 97 -4.12 1.34 -2.22
CA VAL A 97 -4.91 1.95 -1.15
C VAL A 97 -4.61 3.44 -1.05
N GLY A 98 -3.68 3.96 -1.84
CA GLY A 98 -3.28 5.34 -1.74
C GLY A 98 -2.58 5.82 -2.99
N GLY A 99 -1.92 6.97 -2.85
CA GLY A 99 -1.04 7.49 -3.87
C GLY A 99 0.10 6.52 -4.16
N ASP A 100 0.66 5.94 -3.11
CA ASP A 100 1.90 5.16 -3.14
C ASP A 100 1.93 4.03 -2.11
N GLU A 101 0.77 3.81 -1.50
CA GLU A 101 0.49 2.80 -0.51
C GLU A 101 -0.23 1.61 -1.18
N PHE A 102 0.12 0.40 -0.74
CA PHE A 102 -0.46 -0.86 -1.18
C PHE A 102 -0.80 -1.75 0.01
N ALA A 103 -1.72 -2.70 -0.17
CA ALA A 103 -2.01 -3.74 0.80
C ALA A 103 -2.20 -5.09 0.11
N VAL A 104 -1.73 -6.16 0.73
CA VAL A 104 -1.92 -7.54 0.31
C VAL A 104 -2.64 -8.28 1.42
N VAL A 105 -3.85 -8.75 1.13
CA VAL A 105 -4.58 -9.67 2.00
C VAL A 105 -4.11 -11.08 1.67
N THR A 106 -3.56 -11.75 2.67
CA THR A 106 -2.98 -13.09 2.53
C THR A 106 -3.91 -14.17 3.07
N GLN A 107 -3.56 -15.42 2.81
CA GLN A 107 -4.16 -16.59 3.47
C GLN A 107 -3.33 -17.09 4.67
N TYR A 108 -2.31 -16.33 5.08
CA TYR A 108 -1.43 -16.73 6.18
C TYR A 108 -2.12 -16.54 7.52
N THR A 109 -2.04 -17.57 8.37
CA THR A 109 -2.63 -17.58 9.72
C THR A 109 -1.60 -17.31 10.81
N ASP A 110 -0.32 -17.26 10.44
CA ASP A 110 0.84 -16.94 11.27
C ASP A 110 1.58 -15.70 10.75
N SER A 111 2.21 -14.96 11.66
CA SER A 111 2.96 -13.74 11.34
C SER A 111 4.23 -14.04 10.54
N ASP A 112 4.87 -15.19 10.76
CA ASP A 112 6.17 -15.52 10.17
C ASP A 112 6.06 -15.65 8.65
N SER A 113 5.04 -16.36 8.16
CA SER A 113 4.76 -16.49 6.73
C SER A 113 4.48 -15.14 6.06
N ALA A 114 3.71 -14.27 6.73
CA ALA A 114 3.44 -12.92 6.24
C ALA A 114 4.70 -12.04 6.26
N CYS A 115 5.55 -12.19 7.26
CA CYS A 115 6.83 -11.50 7.34
C CYS A 115 7.79 -11.94 6.24
N ASP A 116 7.88 -13.24 5.97
CA ASP A 116 8.74 -13.77 4.94
C ASP A 116 8.28 -13.36 3.54
N PHE A 117 6.95 -13.28 3.31
CA PHE A 117 6.41 -12.63 2.12
C PHE A 117 6.92 -11.19 1.99
N ALA A 118 6.76 -10.37 3.04
CA ALA A 118 7.19 -8.98 3.02
C ALA A 118 8.69 -8.86 2.75
N LYS A 119 9.54 -9.69 3.40
CA LYS A 119 10.99 -9.71 3.17
C LYS A 119 11.34 -10.06 1.73
N ARG A 120 10.63 -10.98 1.08
CA ARG A 120 10.87 -11.30 -0.34
C ARG A 120 10.65 -10.09 -1.23
N VAL A 121 9.57 -9.35 -1.03
CA VAL A 121 9.30 -8.10 -1.75
C VAL A 121 10.39 -7.06 -1.47
N LEU A 122 10.73 -6.86 -0.19
CA LEU A 122 11.73 -5.88 0.25
C LEU A 122 13.16 -6.25 -0.14
N SER A 123 13.44 -7.51 -0.48
CA SER A 123 14.77 -7.94 -0.92
C SER A 123 15.24 -7.27 -2.22
N HIS A 124 14.31 -6.66 -2.95
CA HIS A 124 14.58 -5.93 -4.19
C HIS A 124 14.79 -4.42 -3.94
N ASN A 125 14.67 -3.94 -2.70
CA ASN A 125 14.99 -2.56 -2.37
C ASN A 125 16.44 -2.24 -2.78
N GLY A 126 16.67 -1.02 -3.27
CA GLY A 126 17.97 -0.63 -3.83
C GLY A 126 18.15 -0.98 -5.32
N GLU A 127 17.33 -1.87 -5.89
CA GLU A 127 17.35 -2.12 -7.33
C GLU A 127 16.77 -0.94 -8.10
N THR A 128 17.45 -0.57 -9.19
CA THR A 128 17.11 0.58 -10.02
C THR A 128 16.22 0.21 -11.21
N ILE A 129 15.46 1.19 -11.69
CA ILE A 129 14.73 1.12 -12.95
C ILE A 129 15.16 2.25 -13.88
N ASP A 130 15.08 2.02 -15.19
CA ASP A 130 15.14 3.09 -16.17
C ASP A 130 13.77 3.76 -16.26
N ALA A 131 13.72 5.05 -15.94
CA ALA A 131 12.52 5.87 -16.01
C ALA A 131 12.83 7.16 -16.76
N ASP A 132 12.54 7.19 -18.06
CA ASP A 132 12.76 8.36 -18.93
C ASP A 132 14.24 8.78 -19.01
N GLY A 133 15.15 7.79 -19.05
CA GLY A 133 16.59 8.00 -19.10
C GLY A 133 17.24 8.33 -17.76
N TYR A 134 16.49 8.27 -16.66
CA TYR A 134 17.02 8.32 -15.30
C TYR A 134 17.07 6.91 -14.70
N GLU A 135 18.19 6.59 -14.07
CA GLU A 135 18.31 5.40 -13.25
C GLU A 135 17.81 5.74 -11.84
N LEU A 136 16.62 5.23 -11.49
CA LEU A 136 15.94 5.54 -10.24
C LEU A 136 15.90 4.32 -9.33
N GLU A 137 16.39 4.47 -8.11
CA GLU A 137 16.25 3.46 -7.08
C GLU A 137 14.77 3.32 -6.66
N VAL A 138 14.31 2.08 -6.53
CA VAL A 138 12.98 1.78 -6.01
C VAL A 138 13.12 1.03 -4.69
N SER A 139 12.54 1.61 -3.65
CA SER A 139 12.54 1.06 -2.30
C SER A 139 11.16 1.22 -1.67
N MET A 140 10.74 0.22 -0.90
CA MET A 140 9.48 0.22 -0.15
C MET A 140 9.72 -0.02 1.34
N ARG A 141 8.75 0.36 2.14
CA ARG A 141 8.60 -0.04 3.55
C ARG A 141 7.41 -0.99 3.66
N ALA A 142 7.43 -1.88 4.64
CA ALA A 142 6.31 -2.80 4.87
C ALA A 142 5.93 -2.96 6.34
N GLY A 143 4.64 -3.13 6.59
CA GLY A 143 4.07 -3.47 7.90
C GLY A 143 3.17 -4.69 7.80
N VAL A 144 3.21 -5.56 8.81
CA VAL A 144 2.40 -6.78 8.88
C VAL A 144 1.46 -6.68 10.08
N SER A 145 0.17 -6.94 9.86
CA SER A 145 -0.83 -6.95 10.93
C SER A 145 -1.85 -8.06 10.72
N LYS A 146 -2.32 -8.65 11.82
CA LYS A 146 -3.43 -9.61 11.78
C LYS A 146 -4.75 -8.91 11.45
N LEU A 147 -5.55 -9.51 10.59
CA LEU A 147 -6.91 -9.07 10.29
C LEU A 147 -7.87 -9.63 11.33
N ASP A 148 -8.24 -8.80 12.29
CA ASP A 148 -9.14 -9.18 13.38
C ASP A 148 -10.34 -8.23 13.53
N ASN A 149 -11.17 -8.48 14.54
CA ASN A 149 -12.38 -7.68 14.77
C ASN A 149 -12.09 -6.23 15.21
N THR A 150 -10.86 -5.91 15.62
CA THR A 150 -10.43 -4.54 15.95
C THR A 150 -9.96 -3.79 14.71
N THR A 151 -9.46 -4.54 13.72
CA THR A 151 -8.99 -4.07 12.41
C THR A 151 -10.13 -3.87 11.40
N LYS A 152 -11.40 -3.98 11.83
CA LYS A 152 -12.59 -3.76 10.99
C LYS A 152 -12.63 -2.38 10.33
N ASN A 153 -11.96 -1.40 10.94
CA ASN A 153 -11.81 -0.09 10.36
C ASN A 153 -10.51 -0.07 9.57
N TYR A 154 -10.63 -0.10 8.25
CA TYR A 154 -9.51 -0.02 7.33
C TYR A 154 -8.55 1.14 7.65
N ASN A 155 -9.08 2.27 8.10
CA ASN A 155 -8.26 3.41 8.51
C ASN A 155 -7.37 3.09 9.72
N LEU A 156 -7.83 2.24 10.65
CA LEU A 156 -7.02 1.79 11.79
C LEU A 156 -5.90 0.83 11.35
N LEU A 157 -6.14 -0.01 10.34
CA LEU A 157 -5.07 -0.83 9.75
C LEU A 157 -3.98 0.06 9.16
N PHE A 158 -4.37 1.07 8.39
CA PHE A 158 -3.44 2.03 7.80
C PHE A 158 -2.76 2.92 8.83
N GLU A 159 -3.45 3.41 9.85
CA GLU A 159 -2.83 4.15 10.95
C GLU A 159 -1.83 3.27 11.71
N LYS A 160 -2.19 2.01 11.97
CA LYS A 160 -1.30 1.03 12.61
C LYS A 160 -0.05 0.80 11.77
N ILE A 161 -0.21 0.60 10.46
CA ILE A 161 0.90 0.49 9.50
C ILE A 161 1.71 1.78 9.38
N ASN A 162 1.08 2.95 9.35
CA ASN A 162 1.76 4.25 9.25
C ASN A 162 2.59 4.54 10.51
N ASN A 163 2.07 4.20 11.70
CA ASN A 163 2.81 4.26 12.96
C ASN A 163 3.98 3.27 12.99
N ILE A 164 3.89 2.17 12.24
CA ILE A 164 4.99 1.21 12.07
C ILE A 164 6.08 1.79 11.14
N ILE A 165 5.68 2.48 10.07
CA ILE A 165 6.50 2.98 8.97
C ILE A 165 7.28 4.29 9.32
N SER A 166 6.92 5.01 10.39
CA SER A 166 7.45 6.36 10.64
C SER A 166 8.91 6.46 11.10
N ASP A 167 9.52 5.40 11.64
CA ASP A 167 10.77 5.55 12.41
C ASP A 167 12.03 4.84 11.85
N ASP A 168 11.92 3.96 10.84
CA ASP A 168 13.11 3.32 10.22
C ASP A 168 12.81 2.77 8.81
N PRO A 169 13.42 3.28 7.73
CA PRO A 169 13.11 2.90 6.35
C PRO A 169 13.56 1.48 5.95
N GLU A 170 14.40 0.81 6.74
CA GLU A 170 14.96 -0.51 6.39
C GLU A 170 14.40 -1.69 7.17
N LYS A 171 13.44 -1.48 8.08
CA LYS A 171 12.97 -2.55 8.97
C LYS A 171 11.53 -2.99 8.70
N LEU A 172 11.38 -4.27 8.42
CA LEU A 172 10.13 -4.99 8.64
C LEU A 172 9.79 -4.97 10.13
N LYS A 173 8.54 -4.64 10.45
CA LYS A 173 8.03 -4.58 11.83
C LYS A 173 6.70 -5.33 11.92
N ILE A 174 6.47 -5.95 13.08
CA ILE A 174 5.41 -6.93 13.33
C ILE A 174 4.58 -6.45 14.53
N ASP A 175 3.26 -6.51 14.43
CA ASP A 175 2.31 -6.30 15.53
C ASP A 175 1.37 -7.50 15.68
#